data_AF-A0A6A4WJ18-F1
#
_entry.id   AF-A0A6A4WJ18-F1
#
_cell.length_a   1.000
_cell.length_b   1.000
_cell.length_c   1.000
_cell.angle_alpha   90.00
_cell.angle_beta   90.00
_cell.angle_gamma   90.00
#
_symmetry.space_group_name_H-M   'P 1'
#
loop_
_entity.id
_entity.type
_entity.pdbx_description
1 polymer ?
#
loop_
_entity_poly.entity_id
_entity_poly.type
_entity_poly.pdbx_seq_one_letter_code
_entity_poly.pdbx_strand_id
1 'polypeptide(L)'
;MATKNAAEEFMEGPLALWIRTFQDEGYPEVTYGALVDGLFLQDVMLQIYPDVPHREMTRSPGDASARIRNLSTVLKNIKHFYEGGVRAELRPHATDARRVRGRVPPWWATDPAITAIRRSSAAHE
;
A
#
# COMPACT_ATOMS: atom_id res chain seq x y z
N MET A 1 9.13 31.80 8.02
CA MET A 1 8.54 30.59 7.41
C MET A 1 8.92 29.41 8.28
N ALA A 2 7.96 28.67 8.82
CA ALA A 2 8.27 27.42 9.52
C ALA A 2 8.67 26.37 8.48
N THR A 3 9.83 25.74 8.67
CA THR A 3 10.26 24.62 7.83
C THR A 3 9.41 23.40 8.17
N LYS A 4 8.76 22.80 7.17
CA LYS A 4 8.04 21.54 7.34
C LYS A 4 9.01 20.47 7.81
N ASN A 5 8.57 19.62 8.74
CA ASN A 5 9.36 18.47 9.13
C ASN A 5 9.22 17.34 8.07
N ALA A 6 10.15 16.38 8.10
CA ALA A 6 10.18 15.30 7.11
C ALA A 6 8.89 14.45 7.08
N ALA A 7 8.17 14.34 8.21
CA ALA A 7 6.91 13.61 8.27
C ALA A 7 5.79 14.39 7.55
N GLU A 8 5.72 15.70 7.74
CA GLU A 8 4.76 16.57 7.02
C GLU A 8 5.01 16.56 5.52
N GLU A 9 6.27 16.66 5.09
CA GLU A 9 6.66 16.55 3.68
C GLU A 9 6.26 15.19 3.08
N PHE A 10 6.50 14.10 3.80
CA PHE A 10 6.07 12.77 3.37
C PHE A 10 4.55 12.66 3.24
N MET A 11 3.79 13.21 4.20
CA MET A 11 2.32 13.14 4.20
C MET A 11 1.67 13.95 3.07
N GLU A 12 2.40 14.90 2.48
CA GLU A 12 1.99 15.63 1.27
C GLU A 12 2.42 14.93 -0.03
N GLY A 13 3.26 13.91 0.08
CA GLY A 13 3.75 13.15 -1.06
C GLY A 13 2.66 12.27 -1.72
N PRO A 14 2.88 11.89 -2.98
CA PRO A 14 1.89 11.14 -3.77
C PRO A 14 1.52 9.78 -3.15
N LEU A 15 2.44 9.13 -2.44
CA LEU A 15 2.17 7.86 -1.77
C LEU A 15 1.21 8.03 -0.59
N ALA A 16 1.38 9.09 0.22
CA ALA A 16 0.48 9.38 1.33
C ALA A 16 -0.90 9.85 0.85
N LEU A 17 -0.96 10.58 -0.27
CA LEU A 17 -2.23 10.92 -0.90
C LEU A 17 -2.95 9.69 -1.45
N TRP A 18 -2.25 8.79 -2.14
CA TRP A 18 -2.82 7.53 -2.63
C TRP A 18 -3.33 6.66 -1.47
N ILE A 19 -2.56 6.53 -0.40
CA ILE A 19 -2.96 5.63 0.69
C ILE A 19 -4.21 6.11 1.43
N ARG A 20 -4.47 7.42 1.43
CA ARG A 20 -5.70 8.01 1.99
C ARG A 20 -6.94 7.62 1.20
N THR A 21 -6.84 7.18 -0.06
CA THR A 21 -8.02 6.75 -0.84
C THR A 21 -8.62 5.44 -0.34
N PHE A 22 -7.92 4.71 0.53
CA PHE A 22 -8.41 3.48 1.19
C PHE A 22 -9.14 3.77 2.50
N GLN A 23 -9.20 5.03 2.92
CA GLN A 23 -9.89 5.43 4.13
C GLN A 23 -11.40 5.53 3.86
N ASP A 24 -12.20 4.89 4.71
CA ASP A 24 -13.65 4.99 4.64
C ASP A 24 -14.14 6.41 4.99
N GLU A 25 -15.22 6.83 4.32
CA GLU A 25 -15.88 8.10 4.61
C GLU A 25 -16.33 8.14 6.08
N GLY A 26 -15.91 9.17 6.83
CA GLY A 26 -16.27 9.37 8.24
C GLY A 26 -15.22 8.92 9.26
N TYR A 27 -14.10 8.31 8.84
CA TYR A 27 -12.97 8.07 9.73
C TYR A 27 -12.04 9.29 9.84
N PRO A 28 -11.28 9.43 10.95
CA PRO A 28 -10.27 10.49 11.09
C PRO A 28 -9.20 10.38 10.00
N GLU A 29 -8.73 11.53 9.50
CA GLU A 29 -7.64 11.58 8.52
C GLU A 29 -6.42 10.78 8.98
N VAL A 30 -5.90 9.94 8.09
CA VAL A 30 -4.67 9.17 8.33
C VAL A 30 -3.49 10.11 8.56
N THR A 31 -2.85 9.95 9.72
CA THR A 31 -1.66 10.68 10.13
C THR A 31 -0.39 9.85 9.90
N TYR A 32 0.78 10.50 9.88
CA TYR A 32 2.07 9.79 9.86
C TYR A 32 2.18 8.78 11.02
N GLY A 33 1.67 9.14 12.20
CA GLY A 33 1.59 8.27 13.38
C GLY A 33 0.83 6.97 13.11
N ALA A 34 -0.32 7.07 12.45
CA ALA A 34 -1.14 5.91 12.10
C ALA A 34 -0.45 4.99 11.08
N LEU A 35 0.33 5.56 10.14
CA LEU A 35 1.12 4.79 9.19
C LEU A 35 2.24 4.00 9.88
N VAL A 36 2.99 4.64 10.78
CA VAL A 36 4.09 3.96 11.49
C VAL A 36 3.61 2.92 12.52
N ASP A 37 2.38 3.06 13.03
CA ASP A 37 1.74 2.03 13.86
C ASP A 37 1.36 0.78 13.05
N GLY A 38 1.27 0.89 11.72
CA GLY A 38 1.12 -0.23 10.78
C GLY A 38 -0.28 -0.86 10.72
N LEU A 39 -1.22 -0.43 11.57
CA LEU A 39 -2.60 -0.92 11.58
C LEU A 39 -3.32 -0.56 10.28
N PHE A 40 -3.29 0.72 9.91
CA PHE A 40 -3.91 1.19 8.67
C PHE A 40 -3.29 0.53 7.43
N LEU A 41 -1.96 0.34 7.43
CA LEU A 41 -1.28 -0.36 6.33
C LEU A 41 -1.73 -1.81 6.18
N GLN A 42 -2.04 -2.49 7.30
CA GLN A 42 -2.58 -3.84 7.25
C GLN A 42 -3.98 -3.87 6.64
N ASP A 43 -4.83 -2.89 6.95
CA ASP A 43 -6.17 -2.78 6.36
C ASP A 43 -6.09 -2.52 4.85
N VAL A 44 -5.19 -1.63 4.43
CA VAL A 44 -4.89 -1.38 3.01
C VAL A 44 -4.43 -2.66 2.31
N MET A 45 -3.54 -3.45 2.94
CA MET A 45 -3.11 -4.73 2.37
C MET A 45 -4.26 -5.72 2.17
N LEU A 46 -5.23 -5.75 3.09
CA LEU A 46 -6.42 -6.60 2.98
C LEU A 46 -7.38 -6.15 1.89
N GLN A 47 -7.53 -4.84 1.67
CA GLN A 47 -8.31 -4.30 0.57
C GLN A 47 -7.67 -4.60 -0.79
N ILE A 48 -6.33 -4.56 -0.89
CA ILE A 48 -5.60 -4.87 -2.13
C ILE A 48 -5.58 -6.38 -2.42
N TYR A 49 -5.35 -7.20 -1.39
CA TYR A 49 -5.21 -8.64 -1.52
C TYR A 49 -5.84 -9.36 -0.32
N PRO A 50 -7.12 -9.75 -0.42
CA PRO A 50 -7.86 -10.37 0.68
C PRO A 50 -7.25 -11.69 1.18
N ASP A 51 -6.48 -12.38 0.33
CA ASP A 51 -5.85 -13.66 0.63
C ASP A 51 -4.57 -13.52 1.48
N VAL A 52 -4.16 -12.31 1.91
CA VAL A 52 -3.04 -12.20 2.85
C VAL A 52 -3.44 -12.85 4.19
N PRO A 53 -2.53 -13.59 4.85
CA PRO A 53 -2.84 -14.18 6.14
C PRO A 53 -3.32 -13.13 7.15
N HIS A 54 -4.53 -13.31 7.67
CA HIS A 54 -5.06 -12.51 8.77
C HIS A 54 -4.22 -12.78 10.02
N ARG A 55 -3.24 -11.91 10.26
CA ARG A 55 -2.43 -11.93 11.48
C ARG A 55 -2.91 -10.84 12.40
N GLU A 56 -3.12 -11.19 13.66
CA GLU A 56 -3.53 -10.23 14.67
C GLU A 56 -2.47 -9.13 14.82
N MET A 57 -2.92 -7.89 14.73
CA MET A 57 -2.08 -6.71 14.93
C MET A 57 -2.09 -6.27 16.39
N THR A 58 -0.94 -5.78 16.86
CA THR A 58 -0.86 -5.21 18.21
C THR A 58 -1.45 -3.81 18.20
N ARG A 59 -2.55 -3.60 18.93
CA ARG A 59 -3.19 -2.29 19.11
C ARG A 59 -2.59 -1.55 20.31
N SER A 60 -1.33 -1.13 20.17
CA SER A 60 -0.64 -0.29 21.16
C SER A 60 0.02 0.91 20.45
N PRO A 61 -0.78 1.94 20.08
CA PRO A 61 -0.28 3.10 19.35
C PRO A 61 0.90 3.77 20.07
N GLY A 62 1.94 4.13 19.31
CA GLY A 62 3.12 4.77 19.88
C GLY A 62 4.15 3.83 20.53
N ASP A 63 3.81 2.57 20.81
CA ASP A 63 4.78 1.60 21.34
C ASP A 63 5.74 1.12 20.24
N ALA A 64 7.03 1.36 20.42
CA ALA A 64 8.05 1.02 19.42
C ALA A 64 8.10 -0.49 19.13
N SER A 65 7.90 -1.32 20.15
CA SER A 65 7.91 -2.78 19.98
C SER A 65 6.71 -3.26 19.18
N ALA A 66 5.52 -2.70 19.43
CA ALA A 66 4.31 -2.94 18.66
C ALA A 66 4.48 -2.51 17.20
N ARG A 67 5.03 -1.31 16.94
CA ARG A 67 5.33 -0.82 15.59
C ARG A 67 6.20 -1.79 14.81
N ILE A 68 7.30 -2.26 15.41
CA ILE A 68 8.20 -3.23 14.77
C ILE A 68 7.46 -4.54 14.42
N ARG A 69 6.64 -5.07 15.33
CA ARG A 69 5.86 -6.30 15.08
C ARG A 69 4.82 -6.11 13.97
N ASN A 70 4.09 -5.00 14.00
CA ASN A 70 3.06 -4.69 13.02
C ASN A 70 3.67 -4.50 11.63
N LEU A 71 4.69 -3.64 11.51
CA LEU A 71 5.38 -3.38 10.23
C LEU A 71 6.09 -4.63 9.68
N SER A 72 6.65 -5.49 10.55
CA SER A 72 7.19 -6.79 10.12
C SER A 72 6.12 -7.68 9.48
N THR A 73 4.89 -7.63 9.97
CA THR A 73 3.78 -8.38 9.40
C THR A 73 3.32 -7.78 8.08
N VAL A 74 3.17 -6.45 8.01
CA VAL A 74 2.85 -5.75 6.75
C VAL A 74 3.87 -6.10 5.66
N LEU A 75 5.18 -6.08 5.98
CA LEU A 75 6.23 -6.46 5.03
C LEU A 75 6.13 -7.93 4.58
N LYS A 76 5.79 -8.85 5.49
CA LYS A 76 5.54 -10.26 5.12
C LYS A 76 4.35 -10.40 4.19
N ASN A 77 3.29 -9.62 4.41
CA ASN A 77 2.09 -9.60 3.60
C ASN A 77 2.37 -9.02 2.21
N ILE A 78 3.14 -7.92 2.12
CA ILE A 78 3.62 -7.38 0.84
C ILE A 78 4.45 -8.42 0.09
N LYS A 79 5.40 -9.08 0.77
CA LYS A 79 6.21 -10.14 0.18
C LYS A 79 5.34 -11.29 -0.33
N HIS A 80 4.39 -11.74 0.47
CA HIS A 80 3.47 -12.82 0.12
C HIS A 80 2.63 -12.45 -1.10
N PHE A 81 2.13 -11.22 -1.18
CA PHE A 81 1.39 -10.72 -2.35
C PHE A 81 2.21 -10.83 -3.63
N TYR A 82 3.49 -10.40 -3.61
CA TYR A 82 4.35 -10.52 -4.80
C TYR A 82 4.71 -11.97 -5.12
N GLU A 83 5.01 -12.80 -4.11
CA GLU A 83 5.36 -14.21 -4.34
C GLU A 83 4.15 -15.06 -4.78
N GLY A 84 2.97 -14.78 -4.24
CA GLY A 84 1.70 -15.43 -4.55
C GLY A 84 1.14 -14.99 -5.90
N GLY A 85 1.20 -13.69 -6.21
CA GLY A 85 0.80 -13.15 -7.51
C GLY A 85 1.68 -13.67 -8.66
N VAL A 86 3.00 -13.74 -8.45
CA VAL A 86 3.93 -14.34 -9.42
C VAL A 86 3.64 -15.83 -9.63
N ARG A 87 3.18 -16.55 -8.61
CA ARG A 87 2.78 -17.96 -8.74
C ARG A 87 1.42 -18.14 -9.42
N ALA A 88 0.48 -17.22 -9.23
CA ALA A 88 -0.82 -17.25 -9.90
C ALA A 88 -0.69 -17.00 -11.42
N GLU A 89 0.23 -16.12 -11.83
CA GLU A 89 0.57 -15.89 -13.25
C GLU A 89 1.26 -17.09 -13.92
N LEU A 90 1.80 -18.04 -13.14
CA LEU A 90 2.42 -19.28 -13.63
C LEU A 90 1.43 -20.45 -13.79
N ARG A 91 0.12 -20.23 -13.56
CA ARG A 91 -0.93 -21.19 -14.00
C ARG A 91 -1.30 -20.89 -15.47
N PRO A 92 -1.44 -21.90 -16.32
CA PRO A 92 -0.88 -21.88 -17.66
C PRO A 92 -1.77 -21.14 -18.67
N HIS A 93 -1.41 -19.90 -19.00
CA HIS A 93 -1.29 -19.53 -20.40
C HIS A 93 0.19 -19.64 -20.76
N ALA A 94 0.57 -20.84 -21.17
CA ALA A 94 1.89 -21.12 -21.70
C ALA A 94 2.11 -20.31 -22.99
N THR A 95 2.67 -19.10 -22.91
CA THR A 95 3.60 -18.61 -23.93
C THR A 95 4.43 -17.42 -23.44
N ASP A 96 5.74 -17.60 -23.56
CA ASP A 96 6.78 -16.58 -23.71
C ASP A 96 7.42 -15.95 -22.45
N ALA A 97 8.49 -16.62 -22.00
CA ALA A 97 9.36 -16.26 -20.89
C ALA A 97 10.31 -15.06 -21.15
N ARG A 98 10.00 -14.16 -22.08
CA ARG A 98 10.85 -12.98 -22.38
C ARG A 98 10.37 -11.65 -21.79
N ARG A 99 9.39 -11.66 -20.88
CA ARG A 99 8.81 -10.42 -20.30
C ARG A 99 9.09 -10.21 -18.80
N VAL A 100 10.16 -10.79 -18.26
CA VAL A 100 10.41 -10.86 -16.80
C VAL A 100 11.18 -9.65 -16.22
N ARG A 101 11.16 -8.47 -16.85
CA ARG A 101 11.72 -7.25 -16.21
C ARG A 101 10.72 -6.10 -16.25
N GLY A 102 10.21 -5.75 -15.07
CA GLY A 102 9.56 -4.47 -14.80
C GLY A 102 8.10 -4.31 -15.21
N ARG A 103 7.27 -5.37 -15.17
CA ARG A 103 5.84 -5.21 -15.45
C ARG A 103 5.01 -5.23 -14.17
N VAL A 104 4.34 -4.11 -13.95
CA VAL A 104 3.26 -3.97 -12.97
C VAL A 104 2.10 -4.88 -13.41
N PRO A 105 1.37 -5.54 -12.48
CA PRO A 105 0.35 -6.52 -12.85
C PRO A 105 -0.70 -5.97 -13.83
N PRO A 106 -1.30 -6.78 -14.71
CA PRO A 106 -2.24 -6.31 -15.72
C PRO A 106 -3.45 -5.55 -15.13
N TRP A 107 -3.91 -5.92 -13.94
CA TRP A 107 -5.02 -5.27 -13.24
C TRP A 107 -4.66 -3.91 -12.60
N TRP A 108 -3.37 -3.62 -12.40
CA TRP A 108 -2.92 -2.30 -11.92
C TRP A 108 -3.19 -1.19 -12.94
N ALA A 109 -3.22 -1.53 -14.24
CA ALA A 109 -3.53 -0.56 -15.28
C ALA A 109 -5.01 -0.13 -15.29
N THR A 110 -5.89 -0.92 -14.65
CA THR A 110 -7.34 -0.68 -14.55
C THR A 110 -7.78 -0.22 -13.16
N ASP A 111 -6.85 -0.03 -12.23
CA ASP A 111 -7.15 0.44 -10.89
C ASP A 111 -7.73 1.88 -10.95
N PRO A 112 -8.95 2.11 -10.43
CA PRO A 112 -9.57 3.43 -10.42
C PRO A 112 -8.73 4.49 -9.70
N ALA A 113 -8.04 4.12 -8.61
CA ALA A 113 -7.21 5.03 -7.83
C ALA A 113 -5.97 5.48 -8.62
N ILE A 114 -5.37 4.58 -9.38
CA ILE A 114 -4.19 4.88 -10.22
C ILE A 114 -4.57 5.68 -11.46
N THR A 115 -5.76 5.40 -12.00
CA THR A 115 -6.35 6.20 -13.09
C THR A 115 -6.65 7.63 -12.62
N ALA A 116 -7.15 7.79 -11.40
CA ALA A 116 -7.39 9.11 -10.80
C ALA A 116 -6.10 9.91 -10.60
N ILE A 117 -5.02 9.27 -10.14
CA ILE A 117 -3.70 9.92 -10.01
C ILE A 117 -3.17 10.42 -11.36
N ARG A 118 -3.29 9.61 -12.41
CA ARG A 118 -2.87 10.00 -13.77
C ARG A 118 -3.70 11.17 -14.32
N ARG A 119 -5.00 11.20 -14.07
CA ARG A 119 -5.86 12.33 -14.48
C ARG A 119 -5.53 13.62 -13.72
N SER A 120 -5.26 13.52 -12.43
CA SER A 120 -4.86 14.68 -11.60
C SER A 120 -3.53 15.27 -12.06
N SER A 121 -2.55 14.43 -12.40
CA SER A 121 -1.25 14.88 -12.92
C SER A 121 -1.33 15.50 -14.32
N ALA A 122 -2.26 15.05 -15.17
CA ALA A 122 -2.45 15.59 -16.53
C ALA A 122 -3.29 16.87 -16.57
N ALA A 123 -3.96 17.24 -15.47
CA ALA A 123 -4.77 18.46 -15.38
C ALA A 123 -3.94 19.70 -14.94
N HIS A 124 -2.64 19.51 -14.65
CA HIS A 124 -1.72 20.55 -14.20
C HIS A 124 -0.59 20.86 -15.21
N GLU A 125 -0.70 20.38 -16.46
CA GLU A 125 0.09 20.81 -17.62
C GLU A 125 -0.74 21.71 -18.55
#